data_AF-A0A538PFA0-F1
#
_entry.id   AF-A0A538PFA0-F1
#
_cell.length_a   1.000
_cell.length_b   1.000
_cell.length_c   1.000
_cell.angle_alpha   90.00
_cell.angle_beta   90.00
_cell.angle_gamma   90.00
#
_symmetry.space_group_name_H-M   'P 1'
#
loop_
_entity.id
_entity.type
_entity.pdbx_description
1 polymer ?
#
loop_
_entity_poly.entity_id
_entity_poly.type
_entity_poly.pdbx_seq_one_letter_code
_entity_poly.pdbx_strand_id
1 'polypeptide(L)'
;MTAVLLAFANDWIDDKRHLRSLLDEAKAIGKALGPAVKAGVELLPPLHNATVGDVTDAFRAHHDQIRVFHFGGHASGSALLFEDETGNPTEAHARGLAGYLGQQPGLVLVFLNGCSTEPQVRRLRAAGVKAVVATTHAIQDAVAAELAEAFYVELAVRRAPSLATWLRTTSRTRRRGRGASTATPRTRTGPSAPSWPSSAAARGGSTCAWQPPRPCCCCRCRSWSAPTPGAPPAARRGSTRCVR
;
A
#
# COMPACT_ATOMS: atom_id res chain seq x y z
N MET A 1 17.84 6.44 -8.37
CA MET A 1 17.21 7.27 -7.34
C MET A 1 16.16 6.44 -6.61
N THR A 2 15.50 6.96 -5.60
CA THR A 2 14.45 6.24 -4.85
C THR A 2 13.10 6.80 -5.27
N ALA A 3 12.21 5.97 -5.79
CA ALA A 3 10.92 6.38 -6.33
C ALA A 3 9.72 5.78 -5.59
N VAL A 4 8.61 6.51 -5.58
CA VAL A 4 7.28 6.09 -5.15
C VAL A 4 6.34 6.09 -6.35
N LEU A 5 5.68 4.96 -6.60
CA LEU A 5 4.67 4.80 -7.63
C LEU A 5 3.27 4.75 -6.99
N LEU A 6 2.36 5.58 -7.49
CA LEU A 6 0.96 5.57 -7.11
C LEU A 6 0.12 5.14 -8.32
N ALA A 7 -0.73 4.14 -8.15
CA ALA A 7 -1.66 3.66 -9.16
C ALA A 7 -3.08 3.67 -8.61
N PHE A 8 -3.99 4.27 -9.38
CA PHE A 8 -5.40 4.39 -9.04
C PHE A 8 -6.24 3.85 -10.18
N ALA A 9 -7.16 2.94 -9.85
CA ALA A 9 -8.08 2.36 -10.82
C ALA A 9 -9.52 2.49 -10.30
N ASN A 10 -10.40 2.92 -11.20
CA ASN A 10 -11.79 3.21 -10.87
C ASN A 10 -12.74 2.38 -11.74
N ASP A 11 -14.01 2.36 -11.34
CA ASP A 11 -15.09 1.82 -12.15
C ASP A 11 -15.91 2.99 -12.69
N TRP A 12 -15.70 3.32 -13.96
CA TRP A 12 -16.40 4.40 -14.65
C TRP A 12 -17.71 3.94 -15.32
N ILE A 13 -17.98 2.63 -15.33
CA ILE A 13 -19.16 2.06 -15.96
C ILE A 13 -20.32 2.01 -14.96
N ASP A 14 -20.04 1.54 -13.74
CA ASP A 14 -21.03 1.47 -12.66
C ASP A 14 -20.89 2.66 -11.71
N ASP A 15 -21.79 3.63 -11.83
CA ASP A 15 -21.88 4.81 -10.96
C ASP A 15 -21.89 4.49 -9.46
N LYS A 16 -22.38 3.30 -9.06
CA LYS A 16 -22.40 2.87 -7.65
C LYS A 16 -21.04 2.39 -7.16
N ARG A 17 -20.18 1.98 -8.10
CA ARG A 17 -18.80 1.57 -7.84
C ARG A 17 -17.82 2.71 -8.11
N HIS A 18 -18.25 3.82 -8.66
CA HIS A 18 -17.37 4.97 -8.83
C HIS A 18 -16.82 5.51 -7.50
N LEU A 19 -15.50 5.41 -7.32
CA LEU A 19 -14.76 5.89 -6.16
C LEU A 19 -14.34 7.34 -6.39
N ARG A 20 -14.99 8.26 -5.68
CA ARG A 20 -14.81 9.72 -5.87
C ARG A 20 -13.61 10.24 -5.09
N SER A 21 -13.25 9.58 -4.00
CA SER A 21 -12.16 10.00 -3.12
C SER A 21 -10.79 9.62 -3.65
N LEU A 22 -10.64 8.83 -4.73
CA LEU A 22 -9.34 8.48 -5.30
C LEU A 22 -8.51 9.70 -5.73
N LEU A 23 -9.18 10.73 -6.27
CA LEU A 23 -8.48 11.96 -6.67
C LEU A 23 -7.99 12.74 -5.43
N ASP A 24 -8.80 12.78 -4.38
CA ASP A 24 -8.45 13.45 -3.12
C ASP A 24 -7.35 12.68 -2.39
N GLU A 25 -7.40 11.35 -2.42
CA GLU A 25 -6.35 10.45 -1.94
C GLU A 25 -5.01 10.73 -2.64
N ALA A 26 -4.99 10.76 -3.97
CA ALA A 26 -3.77 11.05 -4.74
C ALA A 26 -3.16 12.41 -4.36
N LYS A 27 -4.01 13.45 -4.23
CA LYS A 27 -3.58 14.79 -3.80
C LYS A 27 -3.04 14.80 -2.37
N ALA A 28 -3.72 14.11 -1.46
CA ALA A 28 -3.34 14.02 -0.05
C ALA A 28 -1.99 13.31 0.11
N ILE A 29 -1.79 12.17 -0.58
CA ILE A 29 -0.51 11.44 -0.59
C ILE A 29 0.60 12.32 -1.17
N GLY A 30 0.35 13.00 -2.30
CA GLY A 30 1.33 13.90 -2.90
C GLY A 30 1.76 15.03 -1.97
N LYS A 31 0.81 15.65 -1.26
CA LYS A 31 1.08 16.67 -0.24
C LYS A 31 1.87 16.10 0.94
N ALA A 32 1.46 14.92 1.44
CA ALA A 32 2.11 14.24 2.55
C ALA A 32 3.58 13.87 2.24
N LEU A 33 3.86 13.46 1.01
CA LEU A 33 5.21 13.12 0.55
C LEU A 33 6.09 14.34 0.21
N GLY A 34 5.55 15.56 0.22
CA GLY A 34 6.30 16.78 -0.09
C GLY A 34 7.64 16.94 0.66
N PRO A 35 7.73 16.66 1.97
CA PRO A 35 9.00 16.66 2.70
C PRO A 35 10.00 15.58 2.20
N ALA A 36 9.51 14.39 1.85
CA ALA A 36 10.35 13.32 1.31
C ALA A 36 10.86 13.66 -0.10
N VAL A 37 10.03 14.32 -0.92
CA VAL A 37 10.43 14.81 -2.24
C VAL A 37 11.55 15.85 -2.13
N LYS A 38 11.41 16.80 -1.21
CA LYS A 38 12.49 17.77 -0.90
C LYS A 38 13.78 17.10 -0.41
N ALA A 39 13.69 15.89 0.16
CA ALA A 39 14.82 15.08 0.61
C ALA A 39 15.40 14.13 -0.47
N GLY A 40 14.93 14.24 -1.72
CA GLY A 40 15.44 13.48 -2.88
C GLY A 40 14.74 12.15 -3.16
N VAL A 41 13.54 11.93 -2.60
CA VAL A 41 12.65 10.85 -3.07
C VAL A 41 11.90 11.36 -4.29
N GLU A 42 11.89 10.57 -5.36
CA GLU A 42 11.09 10.87 -6.55
C GLU A 42 9.66 10.38 -6.34
N LEU A 43 8.68 11.27 -6.54
CA LEU A 43 7.29 10.87 -6.66
C LEU A 43 6.97 10.82 -8.16
N LEU A 44 6.73 9.62 -8.67
CA LEU A 44 6.37 9.44 -10.08
C LEU A 44 4.98 10.06 -10.34
N PRO A 45 4.70 10.48 -11.59
CA PRO A 45 3.35 10.89 -11.97
C PRO A 45 2.34 9.81 -11.57
N PRO A 46 1.28 10.14 -10.82
CA PRO A 46 0.26 9.18 -10.46
C PRO A 46 -0.38 8.58 -11.71
N LEU A 47 -0.50 7.25 -11.75
CA LEU A 47 -1.24 6.56 -12.80
C LEU A 47 -2.73 6.62 -12.42
N HIS A 48 -3.42 7.62 -12.97
CA HIS A 48 -4.88 7.63 -12.97
C HIS A 48 -5.36 6.68 -14.05
N ASN A 49 -6.45 5.95 -13.79
CA ASN A 49 -6.98 4.95 -14.70
C ASN A 49 -6.00 3.82 -14.97
N ALA A 50 -5.28 3.39 -13.93
CA ALA A 50 -4.17 2.48 -14.07
C ALA A 50 -4.61 1.16 -14.73
N THR A 51 -3.92 0.78 -15.79
CA THR A 51 -3.94 -0.57 -16.33
C THR A 51 -2.82 -1.41 -15.70
N VAL A 52 -2.90 -2.73 -15.86
CA VAL A 52 -1.77 -3.61 -15.51
C VAL A 52 -0.54 -3.28 -16.37
N GLY A 53 -0.76 -2.89 -17.63
CA GLY A 53 0.30 -2.46 -18.56
C GLY A 53 1.08 -1.28 -18.01
N ASP A 54 0.40 -0.20 -17.64
CA ASP A 54 1.01 1.02 -17.11
C ASP A 54 1.89 0.75 -15.89
N VAL A 55 1.39 -0.07 -14.96
CA VAL A 55 2.16 -0.45 -13.77
C VAL A 55 3.41 -1.23 -14.18
N THR A 56 3.27 -2.22 -15.07
CA THR A 56 4.44 -2.99 -15.51
C THR A 56 5.45 -2.15 -16.28
N ASP A 57 5.00 -1.18 -17.06
CA ASP A 57 5.87 -0.28 -17.82
C ASP A 57 6.56 0.73 -16.91
N ALA A 58 5.90 1.25 -15.88
CA ALA A 58 6.53 2.04 -14.85
C ALA A 58 7.64 1.25 -14.13
N PHE A 59 7.39 0.01 -13.71
CA PHE A 59 8.42 -0.83 -13.11
C PHE A 59 9.58 -1.16 -14.07
N ARG A 60 9.31 -1.36 -15.37
CA ARG A 60 10.36 -1.56 -16.38
C ARG A 60 11.20 -0.31 -16.58
N ALA A 61 10.57 0.86 -16.71
CA ALA A 61 11.24 2.14 -16.95
C ALA A 61 12.10 2.58 -15.75
N HIS A 62 11.65 2.27 -14.53
CA HIS A 62 12.33 2.68 -13.30
C HIS A 62 13.12 1.55 -12.62
N HIS A 63 13.17 0.35 -13.19
CA HIS A 63 13.94 -0.80 -12.73
C HIS A 63 13.87 -1.04 -11.20
N ASP A 64 14.99 -0.92 -10.49
CA ASP A 64 15.13 -1.13 -9.05
C ASP A 64 14.90 0.14 -8.20
N GLN A 65 14.48 1.23 -8.84
CA GLN A 65 14.31 2.53 -8.19
C GLN A 65 12.98 2.64 -7.45
N ILE A 66 11.93 1.95 -7.89
CA ILE A 66 10.63 1.97 -7.22
C ILE A 66 10.73 1.18 -5.92
N ARG A 67 10.60 1.89 -4.79
CA ARG A 67 10.72 1.32 -3.45
C ARG A 67 9.36 1.16 -2.76
N VAL A 68 8.38 1.98 -3.16
CA VAL A 68 6.99 1.95 -2.65
C VAL A 68 6.03 1.90 -3.84
N PHE A 69 5.08 0.98 -3.77
CA PHE A 69 3.94 0.90 -4.68
C PHE A 69 2.65 1.06 -3.88
N HIS A 70 1.83 2.03 -4.28
CA HIS A 70 0.50 2.25 -3.73
C HIS A 70 -0.55 1.92 -4.79
N PHE A 71 -1.54 1.13 -4.41
CA PHE A 71 -2.74 0.88 -5.20
C PHE A 71 -3.95 1.43 -4.46
N GLY A 72 -4.75 2.26 -5.13
CA GLY A 72 -6.07 2.70 -4.68
C GLY A 72 -7.15 2.28 -5.68
N GLY A 73 -8.17 1.56 -5.23
CA GLY A 73 -9.25 1.12 -6.12
C GLY A 73 -10.05 -0.06 -5.57
N HIS A 74 -10.89 -0.64 -6.41
CA HIS A 74 -11.64 -1.83 -6.03
C HIS A 74 -10.71 -3.02 -5.85
N ALA A 75 -11.01 -3.81 -4.82
CA ALA A 75 -10.27 -5.00 -4.51
C ALA A 75 -11.16 -6.06 -3.87
N SER A 76 -10.69 -7.30 -3.98
CA SER A 76 -11.21 -8.46 -3.29
C SER A 76 -10.06 -9.29 -2.71
N GLY A 77 -10.38 -10.36 -2.00
CA GLY A 77 -9.36 -11.29 -1.50
C GLY A 77 -8.55 -11.99 -2.61
N SER A 78 -9.07 -12.04 -3.84
CA SER A 78 -8.47 -12.77 -4.96
C SER A 78 -7.91 -11.90 -6.06
N ALA A 79 -8.34 -10.63 -6.18
CA ALA A 79 -7.92 -9.74 -7.26
C ALA A 79 -7.93 -8.26 -6.85
N LEU A 80 -7.14 -7.46 -7.55
CA LEU A 80 -7.30 -6.01 -7.62
C LEU A 80 -7.97 -5.67 -8.95
N LEU A 81 -8.85 -4.67 -8.96
CA LEU A 81 -9.50 -4.23 -10.19
C LEU A 81 -8.69 -3.09 -10.80
N PHE A 82 -8.11 -3.33 -11.96
CA PHE A 82 -7.47 -2.32 -12.80
C PHE A 82 -8.43 -1.90 -13.90
N GLU A 83 -8.04 -0.94 -14.72
CA GLU A 83 -8.74 -0.60 -15.97
C GLU A 83 -8.07 -1.32 -17.15
N ASP A 84 -8.82 -1.50 -18.24
CA ASP A 84 -8.27 -1.82 -19.56
C ASP A 84 -8.09 -0.55 -20.41
N GLU A 85 -7.54 -0.69 -21.62
CA GLU A 85 -7.30 0.43 -22.55
C GLU A 85 -8.59 1.17 -22.99
N THR A 86 -9.76 0.56 -22.74
CA THR A 86 -11.07 1.13 -23.04
C THR A 86 -11.78 1.68 -21.78
N GLY A 87 -11.12 1.66 -20.62
CA GLY A 87 -11.66 2.12 -19.35
C GLY A 87 -12.60 1.13 -18.65
N ASN A 88 -12.67 -0.13 -19.11
CA ASN A 88 -13.46 -1.15 -18.43
C ASN A 88 -12.67 -1.76 -17.27
N PRO A 89 -13.35 -2.16 -16.19
CA PRO A 89 -12.71 -2.86 -15.09
C PRO A 89 -12.19 -4.24 -15.52
N THR A 90 -10.92 -4.50 -15.24
CA THR A 90 -10.20 -5.75 -15.50
C THR A 90 -9.56 -6.28 -14.22
N GLU A 91 -9.69 -7.57 -13.96
CA GLU A 91 -9.10 -8.19 -12.77
C GLU A 91 -7.60 -8.49 -12.95
N ALA A 92 -6.77 -7.94 -12.06
CA ALA A 92 -5.42 -8.42 -11.81
C ALA A 92 -5.44 -9.47 -10.70
N HIS A 93 -5.35 -10.74 -11.07
CA HIS A 93 -5.35 -11.82 -10.09
C HIS A 93 -4.15 -11.73 -9.13
N ALA A 94 -4.42 -11.87 -7.83
CA ALA A 94 -3.45 -11.69 -6.75
C ALA A 94 -2.20 -12.58 -6.90
N ARG A 95 -2.31 -13.75 -7.54
CA ARG A 95 -1.16 -14.63 -7.80
C ARG A 95 -0.19 -14.02 -8.81
N GLY A 96 -0.70 -13.57 -9.96
CA GLY A 96 0.11 -12.98 -11.03
C GLY A 96 0.77 -11.69 -10.57
N LEU A 97 -0.03 -10.82 -9.94
CA LEU A 97 0.45 -9.55 -9.41
C LEU A 97 1.51 -9.74 -8.33
N ALA A 98 1.28 -10.65 -7.36
CA ALA A 98 2.26 -10.91 -6.32
C ALA A 98 3.56 -11.49 -6.89
N GLY A 99 3.47 -12.40 -7.87
CA GLY A 99 4.63 -12.95 -8.56
C GLY A 99 5.45 -11.87 -9.26
N TYR A 100 4.78 -10.94 -9.96
CA TYR A 100 5.46 -9.84 -10.63
C TYR A 100 6.09 -8.85 -9.64
N LEU A 101 5.35 -8.40 -8.64
CA LEU A 101 5.84 -7.44 -7.63
C LEU A 101 6.98 -8.03 -6.78
N GLY A 102 6.92 -9.32 -6.46
CA GLY A 102 7.97 -10.01 -5.71
C GLY A 102 9.30 -10.12 -6.46
N GLN A 103 9.27 -10.05 -7.80
CA GLN A 103 10.48 -10.04 -8.63
C GLN A 103 11.15 -8.67 -8.70
N GLN A 104 10.52 -7.61 -8.19
CA GLN A 104 11.07 -6.25 -8.24
C GLN A 104 12.08 -6.04 -7.10
N PRO A 105 13.39 -5.99 -7.37
CA PRO A 105 14.42 -6.01 -6.32
C PRO A 105 14.42 -4.73 -5.46
N GLY A 106 13.98 -3.61 -6.05
CA GLY A 106 13.84 -2.33 -5.37
C GLY A 106 12.65 -2.31 -4.41
N LEU A 107 11.58 -3.02 -4.73
CA LEU A 107 10.31 -2.89 -4.02
C LEU A 107 10.42 -3.33 -2.56
N VAL A 108 9.92 -2.49 -1.65
CA VAL A 108 9.96 -2.75 -0.21
C VAL A 108 8.58 -2.71 0.40
N LEU A 109 7.78 -1.72 0.01
CA LEU A 109 6.44 -1.53 0.53
C LEU A 109 5.42 -1.61 -0.59
N VAL A 110 4.40 -2.44 -0.39
CA VAL A 110 3.16 -2.44 -1.17
C VAL A 110 2.03 -2.00 -0.27
N PHE A 111 1.29 -0.96 -0.66
CA PHE A 111 0.09 -0.49 0.01
C PHE A 111 -1.12 -0.82 -0.86
N LEU A 112 -2.02 -1.67 -0.36
CA LEU A 112 -3.25 -2.07 -1.04
C LEU A 112 -4.46 -1.38 -0.40
N ASN A 113 -4.79 -0.19 -0.90
CA ASN A 113 -5.94 0.58 -0.47
C ASN A 113 -7.19 0.20 -1.26
N GLY A 114 -7.80 -0.90 -0.84
CA GLY A 114 -9.03 -1.43 -1.40
C GLY A 114 -9.64 -2.43 -0.44
N CYS A 115 -10.90 -2.80 -0.63
CA CYS A 115 -11.64 -3.67 0.27
C CYS A 115 -11.02 -5.09 0.41
N SER A 116 -10.94 -5.58 1.65
CA SER A 116 -10.67 -6.99 1.98
C SER A 116 -9.42 -7.59 1.29
N THR A 117 -8.31 -6.86 1.31
CA THR A 117 -7.04 -7.23 0.64
C THR A 117 -6.12 -8.13 1.48
N GLU A 118 -6.46 -8.41 2.75
CA GLU A 118 -5.69 -9.30 3.64
C GLU A 118 -5.30 -10.66 3.00
N PRO A 119 -6.17 -11.39 2.27
CA PRO A 119 -5.79 -12.67 1.67
C PRO A 119 -4.67 -12.55 0.63
N GLN A 120 -4.40 -11.35 0.10
CA GLN A 120 -3.29 -11.10 -0.82
C GLN A 120 -1.94 -10.94 -0.10
N VAL A 121 -1.94 -10.54 1.18
CA VAL A 121 -0.72 -10.30 1.98
C VAL A 121 0.18 -11.52 2.02
N ARG A 122 -0.39 -12.71 2.26
CA ARG A 122 0.38 -13.97 2.28
C ARG A 122 1.10 -14.23 0.97
N ARG A 123 0.46 -13.93 -0.17
CA ARG A 123 1.04 -14.16 -1.50
C ARG A 123 2.16 -13.18 -1.79
N LEU A 124 1.95 -11.90 -1.50
CA LEU A 124 2.97 -10.85 -1.66
C LEU A 124 4.21 -11.14 -0.80
N ARG A 125 4.00 -11.53 0.46
CA ARG A 125 5.11 -11.92 1.36
C ARG A 125 5.85 -13.16 0.85
N ALA A 126 5.11 -14.21 0.43
CA ALA A 126 5.73 -15.42 -0.11
C ALA A 126 6.51 -15.15 -1.42
N ALA A 127 6.10 -14.15 -2.19
CA ALA A 127 6.79 -13.71 -3.40
C ALA A 127 8.04 -12.83 -3.12
N GLY A 128 8.28 -12.42 -1.87
CA GLY A 128 9.47 -11.67 -1.48
C GLY A 128 9.25 -10.19 -1.16
N VAL A 129 8.00 -9.69 -1.19
CA VAL A 129 7.69 -8.31 -0.78
C VAL A 129 7.91 -8.15 0.72
N LYS A 130 8.74 -7.18 1.11
CA LYS A 130 9.23 -7.00 2.49
C LYS A 130 8.14 -6.53 3.45
N ALA A 131 7.33 -5.56 3.01
CA ALA A 131 6.24 -4.99 3.78
C ALA A 131 4.99 -4.82 2.91
N VAL A 132 3.83 -5.16 3.48
CA VAL A 132 2.53 -5.01 2.83
C VAL A 132 1.58 -4.37 3.82
N VAL A 133 0.90 -3.30 3.41
CA VAL A 133 -0.25 -2.71 4.10
C VAL A 133 -1.50 -3.10 3.31
N ALA A 134 -2.51 -3.60 4.00
CA ALA A 134 -3.74 -4.12 3.41
C ALA A 134 -4.89 -3.91 4.40
N THR A 135 -6.12 -3.99 3.91
CA THR A 135 -7.33 -3.91 4.73
C THR A 135 -7.87 -5.32 5.00
N THR A 136 -8.44 -5.55 6.18
CA THR A 136 -9.06 -6.84 6.55
C THR A 136 -10.56 -6.89 6.26
N HIS A 137 -11.19 -5.74 6.03
CA HIS A 137 -12.63 -5.60 5.82
C HIS A 137 -12.90 -4.63 4.67
N ALA A 138 -14.17 -4.56 4.26
CA ALA A 138 -14.63 -3.48 3.41
C ALA A 138 -14.36 -2.13 4.09
N ILE A 139 -13.86 -1.16 3.32
CA ILE A 139 -13.54 0.18 3.76
C ILE A 139 -14.34 1.17 2.91
N GLN A 140 -14.85 2.23 3.54
CA GLN A 140 -15.53 3.30 2.81
C GLN A 140 -14.50 4.15 2.07
N ASP A 141 -14.86 4.64 0.88
CA ASP A 141 -13.97 5.40 -0.02
C ASP A 141 -13.27 6.58 0.70
N ALA A 142 -14.03 7.44 1.37
CA ALA A 142 -13.46 8.57 2.13
C ALA A 142 -12.52 8.13 3.27
N VAL A 143 -12.85 7.04 3.97
CA VAL A 143 -12.02 6.51 5.06
C VAL A 143 -10.73 5.89 4.51
N ALA A 144 -10.78 5.28 3.32
CA ALA A 144 -9.61 4.79 2.63
C ALA A 144 -8.63 5.93 2.28
N ALA A 145 -9.15 7.06 1.80
CA ALA A 145 -8.35 8.25 1.53
C ALA A 145 -7.69 8.82 2.80
N GLU A 146 -8.43 8.95 3.90
CA GLU A 146 -7.91 9.40 5.19
C GLU A 146 -6.83 8.46 5.76
N LEU A 147 -7.04 7.15 5.62
CA LEU A 147 -6.07 6.13 6.02
C LEU A 147 -4.74 6.30 5.26
N ALA A 148 -4.82 6.47 3.94
CA ALA A 148 -3.65 6.68 3.11
C ALA A 148 -2.93 7.99 3.47
N GLU A 149 -3.66 9.09 3.63
CA GLU A 149 -3.08 10.37 4.05
C GLU A 149 -2.33 10.23 5.39
N ALA A 150 -3.00 9.71 6.42
CA ALA A 150 -2.41 9.54 7.74
C ALA A 150 -1.16 8.66 7.70
N PHE A 151 -1.20 7.57 6.93
CA PHE A 151 -0.05 6.70 6.74
C PHE A 151 1.14 7.43 6.11
N TYR A 152 0.93 8.15 5.01
CA TYR A 152 2.01 8.81 4.29
C TYR A 152 2.54 10.05 5.01
N VAL A 153 1.71 10.77 5.76
CA VAL A 153 2.15 11.85 6.66
C VAL A 153 3.11 11.29 7.70
N GLU A 154 2.72 10.21 8.39
CA GLU A 154 3.59 9.58 9.37
C GLU A 154 4.83 8.95 8.74
N LEU A 155 4.73 8.38 7.54
CA LEU A 155 5.87 7.81 6.83
C LEU A 155 6.89 8.88 6.41
N ALA A 156 6.42 10.08 6.03
CA ALA A 156 7.27 11.19 5.65
C ALA A 156 7.88 11.91 6.86
N VAL A 157 7.16 11.98 8.00
CA VAL A 157 7.57 12.68 9.22
C VAL A 157 8.42 11.80 10.15
N ARG A 158 8.05 10.54 10.38
CA ARG A 158 8.73 9.67 11.34
C ARG A 158 10.13 9.34 10.85
N ARG A 159 11.11 9.89 11.55
CA ARG A 159 12.53 9.58 11.43
C ARG A 159 12.85 8.14 11.89
N ALA A 160 12.49 7.13 11.08
CA ALA A 160 13.55 6.19 10.69
C ALA A 160 14.62 7.04 9.97
N PRO A 161 15.93 6.71 9.93
CA PRO A 161 16.85 7.52 9.12
C PRO A 161 16.13 7.70 7.78
N SER A 162 15.86 8.96 7.38
CA SER A 162 14.70 9.44 6.58
C SER A 162 13.96 8.41 5.71
N LEU A 163 12.68 8.56 5.33
CA LEU A 163 12.06 7.66 4.34
C LEU A 163 13.02 7.34 3.16
N ALA A 164 13.73 8.36 2.67
CA ALA A 164 14.85 8.21 1.74
C ALA A 164 15.96 7.23 2.21
N THR A 165 16.48 7.32 3.44
CA THR A 165 17.47 6.37 3.97
C THR A 165 16.91 4.97 4.26
N TRP A 166 15.67 4.81 4.75
CA TRP A 166 15.04 3.49 4.86
C TRP A 166 14.87 2.85 3.46
N LEU A 167 14.39 3.65 2.51
CA LEU A 167 14.32 3.33 1.09
C LEU A 167 15.70 3.35 0.37
N ARG A 168 16.83 3.43 1.08
CA ARG A 168 18.19 3.23 0.50
C ARG A 168 18.93 2.08 1.16
N THR A 169 18.73 1.88 2.46
CA THR A 169 19.39 0.83 3.25
C THR A 169 18.84 -0.56 2.92
N THR A 170 17.54 -0.67 2.62
CA THR A 170 16.87 -1.95 2.32
C THR A 170 17.19 -2.56 0.95
N SER A 171 17.94 -1.89 0.07
CA SER A 171 18.31 -2.37 -1.28
C SER A 171 19.74 -2.91 -1.36
N ARG A 172 20.50 -2.90 -0.26
CA ARG A 172 21.91 -3.30 -0.27
C ARG A 172 22.11 -4.79 0.01
N THR A 173 21.42 -5.65 -0.73
CA THR A 173 21.88 -7.03 -0.98
C THR A 173 22.41 -7.11 -2.39
N ARG A 174 23.53 -6.41 -2.64
CA ARG A 174 24.36 -6.67 -3.81
C ARG A 174 24.88 -8.09 -3.66
N ARG A 175 24.36 -9.05 -4.42
CA ARG A 175 25.02 -10.35 -4.64
C ARG A 175 26.44 -10.01 -5.09
N ARG A 176 27.41 -10.12 -4.17
CA ARG A 176 28.80 -10.33 -4.56
C ARG A 176 28.77 -11.62 -5.35
N GLY A 177 29.02 -11.52 -6.66
CA GLY A 177 29.22 -12.68 -7.51
C GLY A 177 30.27 -13.59 -6.87
N ARG A 178 29.90 -14.84 -6.65
CA ARG A 178 30.89 -15.91 -6.63
C ARG A 178 31.06 -16.32 -8.08
N GLY A 179 32.28 -16.10 -8.57
CA GLY A 179 32.70 -16.41 -9.92
C GLY A 179 32.46 -17.87 -10.27
N ALA A 180 32.32 -18.07 -11.58
CA ALA A 180 32.31 -19.36 -12.22
C ALA A 180 33.51 -20.21 -11.77
N SER A 181 33.22 -21.43 -11.35
CA SER A 181 34.14 -22.56 -11.48
C SER A 181 33.35 -23.66 -12.15
N THR A 182 33.79 -23.97 -13.36
CA THR A 182 33.39 -25.09 -14.20
C THR A 182 33.63 -26.41 -13.46
N ALA A 183 32.56 -27.19 -13.23
CA ALA A 183 32.67 -28.60 -12.89
C ALA A 183 31.54 -29.39 -13.57
N THR A 184 31.97 -30.26 -14.47
CA THR A 184 31.27 -31.20 -15.36
C THR A 184 30.30 -32.13 -14.62
N PRO A 185 29.18 -32.58 -15.24
CA PRO A 185 28.17 -33.39 -14.56
C PRO A 185 28.63 -34.85 -14.41
N ARG A 186 28.46 -35.42 -13.22
CA ARG A 186 28.45 -36.87 -12.99
C ARG A 186 27.08 -37.29 -12.50
N THR A 187 26.42 -38.09 -13.31
CA THR A 187 25.27 -38.91 -12.95
C THR A 187 25.65 -39.94 -11.89
N ARG A 188 24.83 -40.09 -10.85
CA ARG A 188 24.70 -41.37 -10.15
C ARG A 188 23.28 -41.52 -9.60
N THR A 189 22.70 -42.66 -9.94
CA THR A 189 21.40 -43.22 -9.57
C THR A 189 21.25 -43.40 -8.05
N GLY A 190 19.99 -43.43 -7.58
CA GLY A 190 19.55 -43.48 -6.17
C GLY A 190 19.88 -44.79 -5.41
N PRO A 191 19.29 -45.06 -4.22
CA PRO A 191 17.84 -44.98 -3.99
C PRO A 191 17.38 -44.42 -2.61
N SER A 192 16.05 -44.25 -2.54
CA SER A 192 15.15 -44.27 -1.37
C SER A 192 15.22 -43.17 -0.29
N ALA A 193 14.06 -42.54 -0.11
CA ALA A 193 13.70 -41.56 0.90
C ALA A 193 13.69 -42.12 2.34
N PRO A 194 13.81 -41.23 3.34
CA PRO A 194 13.12 -41.40 4.60
C PRO A 194 12.01 -40.35 4.78
N SER A 195 10.88 -40.83 5.25
CA SER A 195 9.71 -40.09 5.75
C SER A 195 10.08 -39.04 6.80
N TRP A 196 9.56 -37.82 6.65
CA TRP A 196 9.62 -36.79 7.68
C TRP A 196 8.50 -37.02 8.72
N PRO A 197 8.78 -36.96 10.03
CA PRO A 197 7.74 -36.89 11.05
C PRO A 197 7.15 -35.49 11.11
N SER A 198 5.83 -35.44 11.31
CA SER A 198 5.07 -34.25 11.67
C SER A 198 5.58 -33.65 12.98
N SER A 199 5.34 -32.33 13.13
CA SER A 199 5.45 -31.48 14.32
C SER A 199 6.82 -30.82 14.60
N ALA A 200 6.90 -29.54 14.23
CA ALA A 200 7.70 -28.55 14.95
C ALA A 200 7.00 -27.19 14.85
N ALA A 201 6.55 -26.73 16.02
CA ALA A 201 5.91 -25.44 16.23
C ALA A 201 6.80 -24.28 15.74
N ALA A 202 6.29 -23.49 14.79
CA ALA A 202 6.87 -22.20 14.45
C ALA A 202 6.19 -21.11 15.29
N ARG A 203 6.93 -20.63 16.27
CA ARG A 203 6.63 -19.48 17.11
C ARG A 203 6.44 -18.22 16.25
N GLY A 204 5.29 -17.56 16.45
CA GLY A 204 5.14 -16.10 16.52
C GLY A 204 5.68 -15.25 15.38
N GLY A 205 4.97 -15.21 14.25
CA GLY A 205 5.00 -14.04 13.36
C GLY A 205 3.91 -13.07 13.82
N SER A 206 4.29 -11.94 14.41
CA SER A 206 3.33 -10.90 14.84
C SER A 206 2.65 -10.26 13.63
N THR A 207 1.37 -10.55 13.44
CA THR A 207 0.44 -9.71 12.66
C THR A 207 0.24 -8.40 13.42
N CYS A 208 0.98 -7.36 13.05
CA CYS A 208 0.73 -6.02 13.57
C CYS A 208 -0.44 -5.41 12.77
N ALA A 209 -1.66 -5.53 13.29
CA ALA A 209 -2.77 -4.72 12.83
C ALA A 209 -2.44 -3.26 13.14
N TRP A 210 -2.37 -2.41 12.11
CA TRP A 210 -2.22 -0.98 12.30
C TRP A 210 -3.50 -0.46 12.98
N GLN A 211 -3.36 0.12 14.17
CA GLN A 211 -4.44 0.79 14.87
C GLN A 211 -4.18 2.30 14.81
N PRO A 212 -5.17 3.12 14.41
CA PRO A 212 -5.03 4.57 14.49
C PRO A 212 -4.81 4.99 15.96
N PRO A 213 -4.01 6.04 16.22
CA PRO A 213 -3.80 6.51 17.59
C PRO A 213 -5.14 6.97 18.19
N ARG A 214 -5.47 6.44 19.37
CA ARG A 214 -6.58 6.96 20.19
C ARG A 214 -6.27 8.41 20.57
N PRO A 215 -7.26 9.32 20.57
CA PRO A 215 -7.01 10.69 20.96
C PRO A 215 -6.49 10.74 22.40
N CYS A 216 -5.31 11.33 22.57
CA CYS A 216 -4.71 11.56 23.87
C CYS A 216 -5.66 12.41 24.73
N CYS A 217 -6.05 11.88 25.88
CA CYS A 217 -6.80 12.59 26.93
C CYS A 217 -5.94 13.67 27.59
N CYS A 218 -5.60 14.73 26.86
CA CYS A 218 -4.91 15.90 27.41
C CYS A 218 -5.40 17.16 26.71
N CYS A 219 -6.70 17.48 26.81
CA CYS A 219 -7.20 18.85 26.77
C CYS A 219 -8.67 18.86 27.24
N ARG A 220 -8.93 19.73 28.21
CA ARG A 220 -10.17 19.84 28.98
C ARG A 220 -11.28 20.44 28.12
N CYS A 221 -12.01 19.64 27.37
CA CYS A 221 -13.21 20.08 26.66
C CYS A 221 -14.45 19.90 27.54
N ARG A 222 -15.20 20.99 27.75
CA ARG A 222 -16.52 20.98 28.37
C ARG A 222 -17.39 19.92 27.70
N SER A 223 -18.11 19.14 28.51
CA SER A 223 -19.10 18.16 28.09
C SER A 223 -20.11 18.79 27.14
N TRP A 224 -20.15 18.30 25.90
CA TRP A 224 -21.29 18.44 25.02
C TRP A 224 -22.15 17.17 25.18
N SER A 225 -23.23 17.30 25.94
CA SER A 225 -24.29 16.30 25.97
C SER A 225 -25.08 16.41 24.67
N ALA A 226 -25.24 15.30 23.96
CA ALA A 226 -26.10 15.22 22.79
C ALA A 226 -27.56 15.59 23.17
N PRO A 227 -28.30 16.36 22.36
CA PRO A 227 -29.70 16.63 22.63
C PRO A 227 -30.54 15.35 22.42
N THR A 228 -31.34 15.02 23.42
CA THR A 228 -32.41 14.01 23.35
C THR A 228 -33.43 14.38 22.26
N PRO A 229 -33.93 13.41 21.47
CA PRO A 229 -34.94 13.69 20.46
C PRO A 229 -36.29 13.99 21.15
N GLY A 230 -36.81 15.21 20.98
CA GLY A 230 -38.17 15.54 21.46
C GLY A 230 -38.46 16.98 21.94
N ALA A 231 -37.67 18.00 21.59
CA ALA A 231 -37.96 19.39 21.99
C ALA A 231 -38.10 20.36 20.78
N PRO A 232 -39.06 21.32 20.82
CA PRO A 232 -39.40 22.19 19.68
C PRO A 232 -38.39 23.34 19.49
N PRO A 233 -38.39 24.03 18.33
CA PRO A 233 -37.27 24.86 17.90
C PRO A 233 -37.28 26.25 18.54
N ALA A 234 -36.13 26.69 19.05
CA ALA A 234 -35.89 28.07 19.45
C ALA A 234 -34.94 28.77 18.46
N ALA A 235 -35.25 30.03 18.17
CA ALA A 235 -34.73 30.81 17.07
C ALA A 235 -33.42 31.55 17.36
N ARG A 236 -32.64 31.73 16.27
CA ARG A 236 -31.92 32.95 15.82
C ARG A 236 -30.60 33.43 16.48
N ARG A 237 -29.68 33.76 15.53
CA ARG A 237 -28.67 34.86 15.44
C ARG A 237 -27.26 34.61 16.00
N GLY A 238 -26.24 34.95 15.17
CA GLY A 238 -24.97 35.52 15.67
C GLY A 238 -23.70 35.22 14.87
N SER A 239 -23.46 36.02 13.82
CA SER A 239 -22.16 36.42 13.20
C SER A 239 -20.86 35.66 13.53
N THR A 240 -20.25 35.10 12.49
CA THR A 240 -18.81 34.75 12.46
C THR A 240 -18.02 35.91 11.85
N ARG A 241 -17.02 36.43 12.58
CA ARG A 241 -15.97 37.31 12.07
C ARG A 241 -14.63 36.64 12.41
N CYS A 242 -13.86 36.27 11.39
CA CYS A 242 -12.47 35.84 11.55
C CYS A 242 -11.55 37.03 11.23
N VAL A 243 -10.64 37.32 12.15
CA VAL A 243 -9.47 38.19 11.94
C VAL A 243 -8.24 37.30 12.15
N ARG A 244 -7.38 37.28 11.13
CA ARG A 244 -6.00 36.77 10.98
C ARG A 244 -5.48 35.69 11.91
#